data_AF-A0ABD1E338-F1
#
_entry.id   AF-A0ABD1E338-F1
#
_cell.length_a   1.000
_cell.length_b   1.000
_cell.length_c   1.000
_cell.angle_alpha   90.00
_cell.angle_beta   90.00
_cell.angle_gamma   90.00
#
_symmetry.space_group_name_H-M   'P 1'
#
loop_
_entity.id
_entity.type
_entity.pdbx_description
1 polymer ?
#
loop_
_entity_poly.entity_id
_entity_poly.type
_entity_poly.pdbx_seq_one_letter_code
_entity_poly.pdbx_strand_id
1 'polypeptide(L)'
;MNSDLDSDVDSVACGTISNNFKKRKSFGRLSEVMKKLRTASHVTGEDCSCVRHKCFQTVNENERKRIIKEFNVMLSRDEQTQYLSGLITVLPVQRRHNRLPHNEANFNYSSYAYRVRIEIEGVTQDVPVCLKAFISLHGITSRRVQTTRESLANLGHSSRDGRGRHNNHPNKHSAETKSAVISFIQSLKGRKSHYSLKDSAKIYLPEELNIAKIHAMYNEKYSNNQVSYDVFRETFNTKFNIAFGYPRKDTCSTCDTHKVKENNILKMLQESDKDKEDLKQTLVSLNEEIECHKKSDKFYSLKRNIDKIKKKTKTLKQLLWIFNVISQLLIFLLTISIINGN
;
A
#
# COMPACT_ATOMS: atom_id res chain seq x y z
N MET A 1 33.43 -60.39 1.93
CA MET A 1 33.58 -59.25 2.86
C MET A 1 32.78 -58.09 2.30
N ASN A 2 31.65 -57.81 2.97
CA ASN A 2 30.93 -56.54 3.07
C ASN A 2 30.33 -55.97 1.76
N SER A 3 29.02 -56.16 1.54
CA SER A 3 27.88 -55.31 1.98
C SER A 3 27.65 -54.16 0.98
N ASP A 4 26.65 -54.27 0.12
CA ASP A 4 25.25 -53.88 0.36
C ASP A 4 25.02 -52.37 0.40
N LEU A 5 23.98 -51.99 -0.35
CA LEU A 5 23.10 -50.84 -0.20
C LEU A 5 23.43 -49.56 -0.99
N ASP A 6 22.75 -49.49 -2.13
CA ASP A 6 22.14 -48.28 -2.68
C ASP A 6 21.65 -47.34 -1.57
N SER A 7 22.08 -46.07 -1.66
CA SER A 7 21.45 -44.98 -0.92
C SER A 7 21.15 -43.84 -1.88
N ASP A 8 19.87 -43.73 -2.17
CA ASP A 8 19.19 -42.59 -2.75
C ASP A 8 19.58 -41.31 -1.99
N VAL A 9 20.10 -40.31 -2.72
CA VAL A 9 20.23 -38.95 -2.19
C VAL A 9 19.09 -38.12 -2.77
N ASP A 10 18.04 -38.02 -1.95
CA ASP A 10 16.85 -37.24 -2.18
C ASP A 10 17.16 -35.78 -2.50
N SER A 11 16.59 -35.33 -3.62
CA SER A 11 16.47 -33.93 -4.00
C SER A 11 15.56 -33.18 -3.01
N VAL A 12 16.13 -32.31 -2.18
CA VAL A 12 15.36 -31.40 -1.34
C VAL A 12 14.74 -30.30 -2.19
N ALA A 13 13.52 -30.55 -2.67
CA ALA A 13 12.63 -29.53 -3.21
C ALA A 13 12.06 -28.71 -2.03
N CYS A 14 12.43 -27.42 -1.95
CA CYS A 14 11.86 -26.50 -0.98
C CYS A 14 10.40 -26.16 -1.36
N GLY A 15 9.48 -27.01 -0.92
CA GLY A 15 8.03 -26.80 -1.03
C GLY A 15 7.59 -25.63 -0.16
N THR A 16 6.93 -24.66 -0.77
CA THR A 16 6.31 -23.52 -0.09
C THR A 16 5.11 -24.04 0.71
N ILE A 17 5.26 -24.19 2.03
CA ILE A 17 4.15 -24.51 2.92
C ILE A 17 3.24 -23.26 2.98
N SER A 18 2.21 -23.23 2.15
CA SER A 18 1.13 -22.26 2.27
C SER A 18 0.33 -22.62 3.52
N ASN A 19 0.67 -21.99 4.64
CA ASN A 19 -0.12 -22.03 5.86
C ASN A 19 -1.48 -21.35 5.60
N ASN A 20 -2.46 -22.10 5.08
CA ASN A 20 -3.86 -21.71 5.05
C ASN A 20 -4.43 -21.85 6.47
N PHE A 21 -4.08 -20.91 7.35
CA PHE A 21 -4.83 -20.72 8.59
C PHE A 21 -6.27 -20.40 8.22
N LYS A 22 -7.21 -21.31 8.53
CA LYS A 22 -8.64 -20.99 8.52
C LYS A 22 -8.84 -19.78 9.42
N LYS A 23 -9.02 -18.60 8.83
CA LYS A 23 -9.30 -17.36 9.57
C LYS A 23 -10.47 -17.64 10.50
N ARG A 24 -10.29 -17.40 11.81
CA ARG A 24 -11.39 -17.47 12.79
C ARG A 24 -12.59 -16.72 12.22
N LYS A 25 -13.79 -17.30 12.32
CA LYS A 25 -15.03 -16.60 11.95
C LYS A 25 -15.05 -15.27 12.71
N SER A 26 -15.03 -14.16 11.98
CA SER A 26 -15.20 -12.83 12.54
C SER A 26 -16.66 -12.73 12.97
N PHE A 27 -16.93 -12.77 14.28
CA PHE A 27 -18.29 -12.58 14.81
C PHE A 27 -18.74 -11.10 14.77
N GLY A 28 -18.03 -10.24 14.02
CA GLY A 28 -18.23 -8.80 14.03
C GLY A 28 -17.85 -8.18 15.37
N ARG A 29 -17.69 -6.86 15.40
CA ARG A 29 -17.53 -6.16 16.70
C ARG A 29 -18.90 -6.05 17.36
N LEU A 30 -19.00 -6.24 18.68
CA LEU A 30 -20.26 -6.05 19.44
C LEU A 30 -20.91 -4.69 19.16
N SER A 31 -20.11 -3.66 18.93
CA SER A 31 -20.58 -2.33 18.54
C SER A 31 -21.33 -2.29 17.20
N GLU A 32 -20.95 -3.12 16.23
CA GLU A 32 -21.62 -3.25 14.94
C GLU A 32 -22.97 -3.95 15.09
N VAL A 33 -23.02 -4.99 15.91
CA VAL A 33 -24.27 -5.68 16.26
C VAL A 33 -25.23 -4.72 16.95
N MET A 34 -24.77 -3.97 17.96
CA MET A 34 -25.57 -2.95 18.63
C MET A 34 -25.99 -1.79 17.70
N LYS A 35 -25.19 -1.45 16.68
CA LYS A 35 -25.58 -0.45 15.66
C LYS A 35 -26.73 -0.98 14.81
N LYS A 36 -26.68 -2.24 14.39
CA LYS A 36 -27.75 -2.89 13.62
C LYS A 36 -29.04 -3.03 14.44
N LEU A 37 -28.95 -3.49 15.69
CA LEU A 37 -30.10 -3.61 16.58
C LEU A 37 -30.84 -2.28 16.78
N ARG A 38 -30.10 -1.19 17.03
CA ARG A 38 -30.68 0.16 17.14
C ARG A 38 -31.30 0.68 15.84
N THR A 39 -30.84 0.19 14.70
CA THR A 39 -31.36 0.58 13.38
C THR A 39 -32.64 -0.21 13.04
N ALA A 40 -32.83 -1.38 13.63
CA ALA A 40 -33.98 -2.27 13.41
C ALA A 40 -35.07 -2.18 14.50
N SER A 41 -34.95 -1.25 15.45
CA SER A 41 -35.85 -1.13 16.61
C SER A 41 -36.86 0.02 16.48
N HIS A 42 -37.23 0.42 15.26
CA HIS A 42 -38.22 1.47 15.06
C HIS A 42 -39.64 0.95 15.32
N VAL A 43 -40.47 1.78 15.95
CA VAL A 43 -41.87 1.45 16.27
C VAL A 43 -42.76 2.54 15.69
N THR A 44 -43.93 2.15 15.18
CA THR A 44 -44.93 3.10 14.68
C THR A 44 -45.38 4.04 15.80
N GLY A 45 -45.33 5.34 15.54
CA GLY A 45 -45.75 6.39 16.48
C GLY A 45 -47.26 6.62 16.51
N GLU A 46 -47.65 7.66 17.26
CA GLU A 46 -49.05 8.08 17.43
C GLU A 46 -49.68 8.61 16.14
N ASP A 47 -51.02 8.64 16.13
CA ASP A 47 -51.80 9.20 15.02
C ASP A 47 -51.48 10.69 14.81
N CYS A 48 -51.36 11.07 13.55
CA CYS A 48 -51.15 12.46 13.13
C CYS A 48 -52.40 13.35 13.25
N SER A 49 -53.59 12.76 13.44
CA SER A 49 -54.90 13.44 13.58
C SER A 49 -55.19 14.46 12.47
N CYS A 50 -54.65 14.25 11.26
CA CYS A 50 -54.73 15.25 10.20
C CYS A 50 -56.06 15.17 9.43
N VAL A 51 -56.72 16.31 9.24
CA VAL A 51 -58.02 16.39 8.52
C VAL A 51 -57.85 16.28 7.01
N ARG A 52 -56.76 16.84 6.45
CA ARG A 52 -56.55 16.96 5.00
C ARG A 52 -56.39 15.63 4.28
N HIS A 53 -55.56 14.74 4.83
CA HIS A 53 -55.20 13.47 4.20
C HIS A 53 -55.73 12.25 4.95
N LYS A 54 -56.31 12.45 6.15
CA LYS A 54 -56.82 11.36 7.03
C LYS A 54 -55.88 10.15 7.07
N CYS A 55 -54.57 10.41 7.22
CA CYS A 55 -53.51 9.45 6.88
C CYS A 55 -53.69 8.09 7.57
N PHE A 56 -54.01 8.06 8.86
CA PHE A 56 -54.17 6.81 9.62
C PHE A 56 -55.48 6.06 9.32
N GLN A 57 -56.46 6.72 8.68
CA GLN A 57 -57.67 6.06 8.17
C GLN A 57 -57.39 5.44 6.79
N THR A 58 -56.64 6.15 5.95
CA THR A 58 -56.24 5.66 4.63
C THR A 58 -55.22 4.51 4.71
N VAL A 59 -54.29 4.58 5.67
CA VAL A 59 -53.30 3.52 5.91
C VAL A 59 -53.81 2.55 6.97
N ASN A 60 -54.31 1.40 6.51
CA ASN A 60 -54.78 0.31 7.36
C ASN A 60 -53.69 -0.18 8.32
N GLU A 61 -54.10 -0.72 9.47
CA GLU A 61 -53.16 -1.15 10.52
C GLU A 61 -52.19 -2.26 10.06
N ASN A 62 -52.66 -3.18 9.21
CA ASN A 62 -51.82 -4.24 8.64
C ASN A 62 -50.70 -3.64 7.77
N GLU A 63 -51.03 -2.63 6.98
CA GLU A 63 -50.08 -1.93 6.12
C GLU A 63 -49.10 -1.10 6.95
N ARG A 64 -49.56 -0.46 8.04
CA ARG A 64 -48.67 0.22 9.00
C ARG A 64 -47.62 -0.75 9.58
N LYS A 65 -48.05 -1.94 9.98
CA LYS A 65 -47.17 -3.01 10.48
C LYS A 65 -46.21 -3.51 9.41
N ARG A 66 -46.64 -3.56 8.14
CA ARG A 66 -45.77 -3.92 7.01
C ARG A 66 -44.69 -2.87 6.77
N ILE A 67 -45.06 -1.60 6.68
CA ILE A 67 -44.12 -0.48 6.44
C ILE A 67 -43.02 -0.46 7.49
N ILE A 68 -43.38 -0.55 8.78
CA ILE A 68 -42.37 -0.52 9.85
C ILE A 68 -41.50 -1.77 9.85
N LYS A 69 -42.07 -2.94 9.51
CA LYS A 69 -41.33 -4.20 9.39
C LYS A 69 -40.30 -4.13 8.26
N GLU A 70 -40.70 -3.69 7.07
CA GLU A 70 -39.79 -3.45 5.95
C GLU A 70 -38.72 -2.42 6.29
N PHE A 71 -39.10 -1.35 7.02
CA PHE A 71 -38.16 -0.34 7.46
C PHE A 71 -37.09 -0.87 8.42
N ASN A 72 -37.48 -1.77 9.33
CA ASN A 72 -36.58 -2.40 10.29
C ASN A 72 -35.72 -3.52 9.69
N VAL A 73 -36.15 -4.13 8.58
CA VAL A 73 -35.34 -5.10 7.82
C VAL A 73 -34.10 -4.41 7.23
N MET A 74 -34.19 -3.14 6.84
CA MET A 74 -33.05 -2.35 6.39
C MET A 74 -32.10 -2.06 7.56
N LEU A 75 -31.00 -2.81 7.65
CA LEU A 75 -30.04 -2.71 8.76
C LEU A 75 -29.05 -1.56 8.62
N SER A 76 -28.96 -0.94 7.45
CA SER A 76 -28.07 0.19 7.18
C SER A 76 -28.81 1.53 7.22
N ARG A 77 -28.21 2.50 7.92
CA ARG A 77 -28.73 3.88 7.95
C ARG A 77 -28.74 4.54 6.58
N ASP A 78 -27.81 4.17 5.71
CA ASP A 78 -27.74 4.69 4.34
C ASP A 78 -28.89 4.16 3.51
N GLU A 79 -29.14 2.85 3.59
CA GLU A 79 -30.24 2.16 2.91
C GLU A 79 -31.61 2.71 3.35
N GLN A 80 -31.82 2.87 4.66
CA GLN A 80 -33.01 3.55 5.18
C GLN A 80 -33.17 4.98 4.63
N THR A 81 -32.07 5.74 4.52
CA THR A 81 -32.11 7.12 4.00
C THR A 81 -32.46 7.13 2.52
N GLN A 82 -31.90 6.19 1.76
CA GLN A 82 -32.18 6.04 0.34
C GLN A 82 -33.65 5.65 0.11
N TYR A 83 -34.17 4.70 0.89
CA TYR A 83 -35.59 4.35 0.89
C TYR A 83 -36.48 5.56 1.19
N LEU A 84 -36.22 6.29 2.28
CA LEU A 84 -36.98 7.49 2.64
C LEU A 84 -36.88 8.56 1.55
N SER A 85 -35.73 8.68 0.90
CA SER A 85 -35.51 9.66 -0.16
C SER A 85 -36.37 9.39 -1.39
N GLY A 86 -36.61 8.12 -1.74
CA GLY A 86 -37.53 7.74 -2.82
C GLY A 86 -39.01 8.06 -2.53
N LEU A 87 -39.36 8.24 -1.26
CA LEU A 87 -40.70 8.59 -0.81
C LEU A 87 -40.92 10.10 -0.62
N ILE A 88 -39.87 10.91 -0.78
CA ILE A 88 -39.92 12.36 -0.65
C ILE A 88 -39.78 12.98 -2.04
N THR A 89 -40.73 13.83 -2.41
CA THR A 89 -40.68 14.58 -3.66
C THR A 89 -40.36 16.03 -3.36
N VAL A 90 -39.29 16.55 -3.94
CA VAL A 90 -38.91 17.96 -3.86
C VAL A 90 -39.66 18.74 -4.93
N LEU A 91 -40.36 19.80 -4.54
CA LEU A 91 -41.19 20.63 -5.41
C LEU A 91 -40.70 22.08 -5.37
N PRO A 92 -40.74 22.81 -6.51
CA PRO A 92 -40.43 24.23 -6.53
C PRO A 92 -41.50 25.03 -5.78
N VAL A 93 -41.07 26.08 -5.08
CA VAL A 93 -41.99 26.97 -4.35
C VAL A 93 -42.73 27.87 -5.34
N GLN A 94 -44.03 27.65 -5.51
CA GLN A 94 -44.85 28.37 -6.50
C GLN A 94 -45.25 29.80 -6.07
N ARG A 95 -45.48 30.02 -4.77
CA ARG A 95 -45.87 31.33 -4.22
C ARG A 95 -45.23 31.54 -2.85
N ARG A 96 -44.79 32.76 -2.57
CA ARG A 96 -44.21 33.18 -1.29
C ARG A 96 -45.06 34.32 -0.73
N HIS A 97 -45.67 34.11 0.43
CA HIS A 97 -46.41 35.14 1.15
C HIS A 97 -45.70 35.40 2.47
N ASN A 98 -44.88 36.45 2.51
CA ASN A 98 -44.17 36.84 3.72
C ASN A 98 -44.66 38.21 4.17
N ARG A 99 -44.86 38.36 5.48
CA ARG A 99 -45.22 39.64 6.11
C ARG A 99 -44.02 40.55 6.30
N LEU A 100 -42.81 39.97 6.28
CA LEU A 100 -41.54 40.68 6.46
C LEU A 100 -40.91 41.03 5.10
N PRO A 101 -40.13 42.13 5.04
CA PRO A 101 -39.39 42.51 3.84
C PRO A 101 -38.39 41.43 3.43
N HIS A 102 -38.04 41.41 2.13
CA HIS A 102 -37.24 40.33 1.52
C HIS A 102 -35.92 40.04 2.26
N ASN A 103 -35.27 41.07 2.79
CA ASN A 103 -33.93 40.98 3.37
C ASN A 103 -33.90 40.32 4.76
N GLU A 104 -35.03 40.24 5.45
CA GLU A 104 -35.14 39.68 6.81
C GLU A 104 -35.92 38.36 6.84
N ALA A 105 -36.49 37.94 5.71
CA ALA A 105 -37.37 36.79 5.67
C ALA A 105 -36.59 35.49 5.40
N ASN A 106 -36.76 34.50 6.27
CA ASN A 106 -36.25 33.15 6.04
C ASN A 106 -37.11 32.42 5.01
N PHE A 107 -36.61 32.28 3.78
CA PHE A 107 -37.29 31.55 2.72
C PHE A 107 -36.98 30.05 2.79
N ASN A 108 -38.03 29.23 2.66
CA ASN A 108 -37.82 27.85 2.24
C ASN A 108 -37.46 27.84 0.75
N TYR A 109 -36.31 27.26 0.42
CA TYR A 109 -35.86 27.14 -0.98
C TYR A 109 -36.69 26.11 -1.77
N SER A 110 -37.30 25.13 -1.09
CA SER A 110 -38.07 24.06 -1.71
C SER A 110 -39.28 23.67 -0.85
N SER A 111 -40.35 23.20 -1.51
CA SER A 111 -41.47 22.52 -0.88
C SER A 111 -41.29 21.01 -0.97
N TYR A 112 -41.94 20.25 -0.09
CA TYR A 112 -41.79 18.79 -0.01
C TYR A 112 -43.15 18.11 0.06
N ALA A 113 -43.34 17.07 -0.75
CA ALA A 113 -44.47 16.16 -0.67
C ALA A 113 -43.99 14.78 -0.19
N TYR A 114 -44.77 14.15 0.69
CA TYR A 114 -44.48 12.85 1.27
C TYR A 114 -45.51 11.83 0.78
N ARG A 115 -45.04 10.64 0.44
CA ARG A 115 -45.88 9.51 0.04
C ARG A 115 -45.45 8.25 0.76
N VAL A 116 -46.33 7.26 0.80
CA VAL A 116 -46.05 5.93 1.33
C VAL A 116 -46.61 4.90 0.36
N ARG A 117 -45.86 3.81 0.15
CA ARG A 117 -46.30 2.69 -0.69
C ARG A 117 -47.15 1.75 0.12
N ILE A 118 -48.38 1.54 -0.34
CA ILE A 118 -49.38 0.69 0.31
C ILE A 118 -49.87 -0.30 -0.74
N GLU A 119 -50.20 -1.52 -0.32
CA GLU A 119 -50.83 -2.48 -1.21
C GLU A 119 -52.33 -2.52 -0.93
N ILE A 120 -53.10 -2.23 -1.96
CA ILE A 120 -54.55 -2.30 -1.93
C ILE A 120 -54.92 -3.33 -2.99
N GLU A 121 -55.56 -4.42 -2.57
CA GLU A 121 -56.04 -5.49 -3.46
C GLU A 121 -54.93 -6.11 -4.35
N GLY A 122 -53.70 -6.23 -3.82
CA GLY A 122 -52.56 -6.81 -4.54
C GLY A 122 -51.85 -5.83 -5.48
N VAL A 123 -52.27 -4.56 -5.52
CA VAL A 123 -51.61 -3.51 -6.32
C VAL A 123 -50.90 -2.53 -5.39
N THR A 124 -49.61 -2.32 -5.63
CA THR A 124 -48.82 -1.31 -4.93
C THR A 124 -49.14 0.08 -5.44
N GLN A 125 -49.61 0.96 -4.56
CA GLN A 125 -49.98 2.35 -4.87
C GLN A 125 -49.27 3.34 -3.93
N ASP A 126 -48.92 4.51 -4.45
CA ASP A 126 -48.34 5.62 -3.67
C ASP A 126 -49.47 6.48 -3.09
N VAL A 127 -49.60 6.51 -1.76
CA VAL A 127 -50.60 7.32 -1.05
C VAL A 127 -49.93 8.58 -0.45
N PRO A 128 -50.45 9.79 -0.71
CA PRO A 128 -49.92 11.02 -0.14
C PRO A 128 -50.22 11.13 1.35
N VAL A 129 -49.20 11.47 2.14
CA VAL A 129 -49.32 11.60 3.60
C VAL A 129 -48.77 12.94 4.10
N CYS A 130 -49.21 13.37 5.28
CA CYS A 130 -48.61 14.53 5.94
C CYS A 130 -47.24 14.18 6.56
N LEU A 131 -46.43 15.19 6.86
CA LEU A 131 -45.12 14.99 7.49
C LEU A 131 -45.21 14.25 8.83
N LYS A 132 -46.21 14.58 9.67
CA LYS A 132 -46.40 13.93 10.97
C LYS A 132 -46.69 12.44 10.80
N ALA A 133 -47.58 12.08 9.88
CA ALA A 133 -47.85 10.69 9.55
C ALA A 133 -46.62 9.98 9.00
N PHE A 134 -45.86 10.61 8.11
CA PHE A 134 -44.63 10.04 7.57
C PHE A 134 -43.61 9.70 8.67
N ILE A 135 -43.46 10.59 9.65
CA ILE A 135 -42.61 10.41 10.84
C ILE A 135 -43.14 9.24 11.69
N SER A 136 -44.44 9.23 12.01
CA SER A 136 -45.04 8.19 12.84
C SER A 136 -45.00 6.81 12.17
N LEU A 137 -45.32 6.71 10.88
CA LEU A 137 -45.37 5.44 10.14
C LEU A 137 -44.01 4.73 10.09
N HIS A 138 -42.92 5.49 10.00
CA HIS A 138 -41.55 4.94 9.96
C HIS A 138 -40.85 4.95 11.33
N GLY A 139 -41.46 5.48 12.39
CA GLY A 139 -40.86 5.54 13.72
C GLY A 139 -39.57 6.36 13.78
N ILE A 140 -39.45 7.41 12.97
CA ILE A 140 -38.24 8.25 12.86
C ILE A 140 -38.45 9.61 13.50
N THR A 141 -37.36 10.32 13.81
CA THR A 141 -37.44 11.69 14.34
C THR A 141 -37.62 12.73 13.22
N SER A 142 -38.25 13.86 13.52
CA SER A 142 -38.41 14.97 12.57
C SER A 142 -37.08 15.43 11.97
N ARG A 143 -36.02 15.48 12.79
CA ARG A 143 -34.66 15.84 12.37
C ARG A 143 -34.13 14.91 11.28
N ARG A 144 -34.41 13.60 11.37
CA ARG A 144 -33.96 12.62 10.37
C ARG A 144 -34.56 12.91 9.00
N VAL A 145 -35.85 13.25 8.95
CA VAL A 145 -36.52 13.64 7.71
C VAL A 145 -35.95 14.96 7.21
N GLN A 146 -35.75 15.97 8.08
CA GLN A 146 -35.16 17.26 7.71
C GLN A 146 -33.80 17.12 7.03
N THR A 147 -32.88 16.34 7.60
CA THR A 147 -31.56 16.12 6.98
C THR A 147 -31.67 15.43 5.61
N THR A 148 -32.65 14.52 5.47
CA THR A 148 -32.90 13.84 4.18
C THR A 148 -33.44 14.83 3.14
N ARG A 149 -34.35 15.73 3.52
CA ARG A 149 -34.87 16.82 2.67
C ARG A 149 -33.77 17.76 2.21
N GLU A 150 -32.93 18.22 3.13
CA GLU A 150 -31.80 19.13 2.85
C GLU A 150 -30.79 18.47 1.89
N SER A 151 -30.49 17.19 2.11
CA SER A 151 -29.64 16.43 1.20
C SER A 151 -30.23 16.33 -0.20
N LEU A 152 -31.54 16.05 -0.32
CA LEU A 152 -32.22 15.97 -1.61
C LEU A 152 -32.26 17.31 -2.34
N ALA A 153 -32.53 18.41 -1.62
CA ALA A 153 -32.58 19.74 -2.21
C ALA A 153 -31.20 20.22 -2.68
N ASN A 154 -30.14 19.92 -1.92
CA ASN A 154 -28.79 20.42 -2.20
C ASN A 154 -27.98 19.52 -3.16
N LEU A 155 -28.08 18.19 -3.00
CA LEU A 155 -27.27 17.21 -3.74
C LEU A 155 -28.06 16.46 -4.81
N GLY A 156 -29.39 16.50 -4.78
CA GLY A 156 -30.26 15.71 -5.67
C GLY A 156 -30.39 14.23 -5.28
N HIS A 157 -29.64 13.76 -4.27
CA HIS A 157 -29.67 12.38 -3.80
C HIS A 157 -29.51 12.28 -2.27
N SER A 158 -29.76 11.10 -1.71
CA SER A 158 -29.51 10.81 -0.30
C SER A 158 -28.01 10.84 0.00
N SER A 159 -27.61 11.60 1.04
CA SER A 159 -26.24 11.60 1.54
C SER A 159 -25.92 10.31 2.30
N ARG A 160 -24.67 9.90 2.23
CA ARG A 160 -24.15 8.74 2.98
C ARG A 160 -23.74 9.15 4.39
N ASP A 161 -23.76 8.21 5.34
CA ASP A 161 -23.29 8.41 6.71
C ASP A 161 -21.80 8.75 6.71
N GLY A 162 -21.49 10.03 6.96
CA GLY A 162 -20.13 10.56 7.05
C GLY A 162 -19.50 10.45 8.44
N ARG A 163 -20.17 9.81 9.41
CA ARG A 163 -19.63 9.69 10.78
C ARG A 163 -18.27 8.99 10.78
N GLY A 164 -17.33 9.54 11.56
CA GLY A 164 -15.95 9.04 11.64
C GLY A 164 -15.10 9.30 10.39
N ARG A 165 -15.65 9.97 9.37
CA ARG A 165 -14.92 10.43 8.19
C ARG A 165 -14.78 11.94 8.29
N HIS A 166 -13.64 12.41 8.75
CA HIS A 166 -13.32 13.83 8.80
C HIS A 166 -12.03 14.11 8.03
N ASN A 167 -12.01 15.21 7.30
CA ASN A 167 -10.80 15.72 6.65
C ASN A 167 -10.00 16.64 7.58
N ASN A 168 -10.51 16.93 8.78
CA ASN A 168 -9.91 17.88 9.72
C ASN A 168 -8.63 17.37 10.41
N HIS A 169 -8.44 16.05 10.44
CA HIS A 169 -7.22 15.44 10.99
C HIS A 169 -6.67 14.42 10.00
N PRO A 170 -5.99 14.89 8.94
CA PRO A 170 -5.33 13.99 8.02
C PRO A 170 -4.14 13.37 8.74
N ASN A 171 -4.26 12.13 9.21
CA ASN A 171 -3.12 11.32 9.69
C ASN A 171 -2.05 11.12 8.61
N LYS A 172 -2.35 11.51 7.36
CA LYS A 172 -1.50 11.38 6.19
C LYS A 172 -0.93 12.76 5.85
N HIS A 173 0.39 12.92 5.95
CA HIS A 173 1.08 14.08 5.41
C HIS A 173 0.68 14.34 3.95
N SER A 174 0.58 15.61 3.58
CA SER A 174 0.21 16.03 2.23
C SER A 174 1.17 15.44 1.18
N ALA A 175 0.70 15.32 -0.06
CA ALA A 175 1.54 14.85 -1.16
C ALA A 175 2.78 15.75 -1.35
N GLU A 176 2.59 17.06 -1.14
CA GLU A 176 3.63 18.08 -1.20
C GLU A 176 4.74 17.84 -0.17
N THR A 177 4.38 17.64 1.10
CA THR A 177 5.38 17.34 2.15
C THR A 177 6.16 16.08 1.84
N LYS A 178 5.50 15.03 1.33
CA LYS A 178 6.18 13.80 0.91
C LYS A 178 7.15 14.03 -0.25
N SER A 179 6.78 14.87 -1.22
CA SER A 179 7.67 15.22 -2.33
C SER A 179 8.89 16.02 -1.88
N ALA A 180 8.72 16.93 -0.91
CA ALA A 180 9.80 17.72 -0.33
C ALA A 180 10.83 16.84 0.40
N VAL A 181 10.38 15.82 1.14
CA VAL A 181 11.27 14.85 1.79
C VAL A 181 12.07 14.06 0.74
N ILE A 182 11.42 13.60 -0.33
CA ILE A 182 12.07 12.85 -1.41
C ILE A 182 13.12 13.71 -2.12
N SER A 183 12.77 14.94 -2.48
CA SER A 183 13.70 15.85 -3.17
C SER A 183 14.89 16.20 -2.29
N PHE A 184 14.69 16.37 -0.98
CA PHE A 184 15.77 16.56 -0.03
C PHE A 184 16.71 15.35 0.02
N ILE A 185 16.19 14.12 0.16
CA ILE A 185 17.01 12.91 0.19
C ILE A 185 17.76 12.71 -1.14
N GLN A 186 17.13 13.03 -2.28
CA GLN A 186 17.77 12.97 -3.60
C GLN A 186 18.91 14.00 -3.76
N SER A 187 18.80 15.15 -3.09
CA SER A 187 19.85 16.18 -3.13
C SER A 187 21.12 15.79 -2.38
N LEU A 188 21.06 14.75 -1.53
CA LEU A 188 22.22 14.25 -0.79
C LEU A 188 23.24 13.63 -1.76
N LYS A 189 24.47 14.15 -1.73
CA LYS A 189 25.58 13.63 -2.54
C LYS A 189 26.13 12.36 -1.90
N GLY A 190 25.82 11.20 -2.48
CA GLY A 190 26.40 9.92 -2.09
C GLY A 190 27.35 9.35 -3.14
N ARG A 191 28.29 8.51 -2.71
CA ARG A 191 29.26 7.85 -3.61
C ARG A 191 28.72 6.49 -4.03
N LYS A 192 28.87 6.16 -5.32
CA LYS A 192 28.63 4.79 -5.81
C LYS A 192 29.86 3.93 -5.53
N SER A 193 29.65 2.70 -5.09
CA SER A 193 30.74 1.74 -4.92
C SER A 193 31.33 1.37 -6.29
N HIS A 194 32.56 1.78 -6.54
CA HIS A 194 33.29 1.45 -7.77
C HIS A 194 33.57 -0.07 -7.91
N TYR A 195 33.61 -0.80 -6.80
CA TYR A 195 34.00 -2.20 -6.74
C TYR A 195 32.82 -3.18 -6.62
N SER A 196 31.62 -2.68 -6.33
CA SER A 196 30.45 -3.56 -6.29
C SER A 196 30.08 -3.98 -7.70
N LEU A 197 29.62 -5.23 -7.81
CA LEU A 197 29.14 -5.85 -9.04
C LEU A 197 28.29 -4.85 -9.84
N LYS A 198 28.44 -4.87 -11.18
CA LYS A 198 27.85 -3.93 -12.15
C LYS A 198 26.33 -3.67 -11.99
N ASP A 199 25.66 -4.48 -11.19
CA ASP A 199 24.21 -4.51 -11.03
C ASP A 199 23.69 -3.82 -9.74
N SER A 200 24.54 -3.42 -8.78
CA SER A 200 24.06 -2.76 -7.56
C SER A 200 24.05 -1.23 -7.70
N ALA A 201 22.87 -0.63 -7.85
CA ALA A 201 22.67 0.83 -7.86
C ALA A 201 22.71 1.48 -6.45
N LYS A 202 23.39 0.85 -5.48
CA LYS A 202 23.41 1.30 -4.09
C LYS A 202 24.28 2.54 -3.93
N ILE A 203 23.75 3.54 -3.22
CA ILE A 203 24.46 4.79 -2.93
C ILE A 203 24.95 4.75 -1.48
N TYR A 204 26.20 5.13 -1.25
CA TYR A 204 26.82 5.14 0.07
C TYR A 204 27.05 6.56 0.57
N LEU A 205 26.53 6.85 1.75
CA LEU A 205 26.76 8.08 2.51
C LEU A 205 27.93 7.89 3.49
N PRO A 206 28.60 8.97 3.91
CA PRO A 206 29.59 8.95 4.99
C PRO A 206 29.09 8.27 6.28
N GLU A 207 29.98 7.62 7.02
CA GLU A 207 29.68 6.91 8.29
C GLU A 207 29.23 7.85 9.41
N GLU A 208 29.64 9.12 9.34
CA GLU A 208 29.28 10.15 10.31
C GLU A 208 27.82 10.59 10.22
N LEU A 209 27.18 10.37 9.06
CA LEU A 209 25.78 10.68 8.84
C LEU A 209 24.91 9.52 9.30
N ASN A 210 23.82 9.85 9.98
CA ASN A 210 22.79 8.91 10.40
C ASN A 210 21.42 9.45 9.97
N ILE A 211 20.42 8.58 9.82
CA ILE A 211 19.04 8.94 9.46
C ILE A 211 18.50 10.03 10.38
N ALA A 212 18.77 9.94 11.69
CA ALA A 212 18.37 10.95 12.66
C ALA A 212 19.01 12.33 12.41
N LYS A 213 20.30 12.38 12.04
CA LYS A 213 20.98 13.64 11.71
C LYS A 213 20.44 14.24 10.42
N ILE A 214 20.21 13.41 9.41
CA ILE A 214 19.64 13.84 8.13
C ILE A 214 18.21 14.37 8.32
N HIS A 215 17.43 13.73 9.20
CA HIS A 215 16.10 14.19 9.58
C HIS A 215 16.15 15.55 10.29
N ALA A 216 17.08 15.75 11.22
CA ALA A 216 17.31 17.05 11.85
C ALA A 216 17.64 18.13 10.81
N MET A 217 18.59 17.85 9.89
CA MET A 217 18.93 18.74 8.78
C MET A 217 17.73 19.08 7.88
N TYR A 218 16.85 18.11 7.63
CA TYR A 218 15.62 18.33 6.87
C TYR A 218 14.68 19.30 7.61
N ASN A 219 14.44 19.06 8.90
CA ASN A 219 13.54 19.90 9.70
C ASN A 219 14.08 21.32 9.94
N GLU A 220 15.41 21.47 10.02
CA GLU A 220 16.08 22.78 10.06
C GLU A 220 15.90 23.54 8.73
N LYS A 221 16.06 22.85 7.59
CA LYS A 221 15.94 23.46 6.26
C LYS A 221 14.49 23.77 5.86
N TYR A 222 13.54 22.95 6.32
CA TYR A 222 12.12 23.05 5.98
C TYR A 222 11.27 23.22 7.24
N SER A 223 11.46 24.34 7.93
CA SER A 223 10.72 24.69 9.16
C SER A 223 9.19 24.72 8.97
N ASN A 224 8.71 25.09 7.78
CA ASN A 224 7.28 25.12 7.46
C ASN A 224 6.69 23.74 7.15
N ASN A 225 7.52 22.75 6.83
CA ASN A 225 7.11 21.41 6.37
C ASN A 225 7.80 20.30 7.18
N GLN A 226 7.74 20.43 8.50
CA GLN A 226 8.32 19.47 9.43
C GLN A 226 7.61 18.12 9.34
N VAL A 227 8.40 17.06 9.47
CA VAL A 227 7.92 15.68 9.41
C VAL A 227 8.40 14.94 10.65
N SER A 228 7.60 14.00 11.16
CA SER A 228 8.03 13.13 12.26
C SER A 228 9.15 12.20 11.80
N TYR A 229 9.99 11.78 12.75
CA TYR A 229 11.11 10.88 12.45
C TYR A 229 10.65 9.58 11.78
N ASP A 230 9.54 9.00 12.23
CA ASP A 230 9.04 7.73 11.70
C ASP A 230 8.67 7.81 10.23
N VAL A 231 7.99 8.88 9.82
CA VAL A 231 7.60 9.10 8.42
C VAL A 231 8.82 9.36 7.57
N PHE A 232 9.78 10.14 8.08
CA PHE A 232 11.05 10.36 7.39
C PHE A 232 11.84 9.05 7.21
N ARG A 233 11.94 8.23 8.26
CA ARG A 233 12.63 6.94 8.24
C ARG A 233 11.95 5.94 7.32
N GLU A 234 10.63 5.87 7.33
CA GLU A 234 9.85 5.00 6.43
C GLU A 234 10.11 5.40 4.97
N THR A 235 10.02 6.69 4.64
CA THR A 235 10.29 7.17 3.28
C THR A 235 11.73 6.94 2.84
N PHE A 236 12.71 7.13 3.74
CA PHE A 236 14.11 6.84 3.48
C PHE A 236 14.34 5.35 3.15
N ASN A 237 13.82 4.43 3.97
CA ASN A 237 14.06 2.99 3.81
C ASN A 237 13.27 2.36 2.66
N THR A 238 12.07 2.85 2.36
CA THR A 238 11.20 2.26 1.33
C THR A 238 11.52 2.76 -0.07
N LYS A 239 11.91 4.04 -0.21
CA LYS A 239 12.11 4.67 -1.53
C LYS A 239 13.56 4.72 -2.00
N PHE A 240 14.52 4.58 -1.08
CA PHE A 240 15.92 4.75 -1.40
C PHE A 240 16.75 3.53 -1.01
N ASN A 241 17.62 3.10 -1.92
CA ASN A 241 18.62 2.06 -1.67
C ASN A 241 19.96 2.72 -1.26
N ILE A 242 19.96 3.33 -0.07
CA ILE A 242 21.11 4.04 0.48
C ILE A 242 21.65 3.29 1.70
N ALA A 243 22.97 3.21 1.84
CA ALA A 243 23.62 2.75 3.06
C ALA A 243 24.61 3.78 3.60
N PHE A 244 24.92 3.65 4.89
CA PHE A 244 25.97 4.42 5.55
C PHE A 244 27.26 3.60 5.55
N GLY A 245 28.37 4.28 5.28
CA GLY A 245 29.70 3.71 5.28
C GLY A 245 30.11 2.99 4.01
N TYR A 246 31.40 2.70 3.93
CA TYR A 246 31.96 2.06 2.74
C TYR A 246 31.83 0.54 2.85
N PRO A 247 31.46 -0.16 1.76
CA PRO A 247 31.54 -1.62 1.76
C PRO A 247 32.98 -2.05 2.05
N ARG A 248 33.18 -2.78 3.15
CA ARG A 248 34.48 -3.37 3.44
C ARG A 248 34.86 -4.26 2.26
N LYS A 249 36.03 -4.02 1.67
CA LYS A 249 36.59 -4.95 0.69
C LYS A 249 37.06 -6.16 1.48
N ASP A 250 36.62 -7.35 1.09
CA ASP A 250 37.13 -8.60 1.67
C ASP A 250 38.64 -8.64 1.44
N THR A 251 39.40 -8.39 2.50
CA THR A 251 40.82 -8.68 2.53
C THR A 251 40.98 -10.16 2.82
N CYS A 252 41.92 -10.77 2.11
CA CYS A 252 42.22 -12.18 2.32
C CYS A 252 42.79 -12.39 3.74
N SER A 253 42.59 -13.57 4.35
CA SER A 253 43.07 -13.83 5.71
C SER A 253 44.59 -13.62 5.85
N THR A 254 45.36 -13.98 4.83
CA THR A 254 46.80 -13.70 4.71
C THR A 254 47.08 -12.19 4.70
N CYS A 255 46.35 -11.42 3.88
CA CYS A 255 46.42 -9.96 3.81
C CYS A 255 46.22 -9.30 5.19
N ASP A 256 45.28 -9.81 5.99
CA ASP A 256 45.00 -9.29 7.32
C ASP A 256 46.12 -9.63 8.32
N THR A 257 46.66 -10.86 8.26
CA THR A 257 47.82 -11.22 9.10
C THR A 257 49.05 -10.36 8.80
N HIS A 258 49.31 -10.06 7.53
CA HIS A 258 50.42 -9.18 7.14
C HIS A 258 50.24 -7.76 7.67
N LYS A 259 49.03 -7.19 7.59
CA LYS A 259 48.73 -5.85 8.16
C LYS A 259 48.92 -5.79 9.67
N VAL A 260 48.51 -6.83 10.40
CA VAL A 260 48.72 -6.90 11.84
C VAL A 260 50.21 -6.97 12.17
N LYS A 261 50.98 -7.79 11.45
CA LYS A 261 52.44 -7.88 11.58
C LYS A 261 53.12 -6.55 11.28
N GLU A 262 52.77 -5.89 10.17
CA GLU A 262 53.30 -4.59 9.76
C GLU A 262 53.05 -3.53 10.84
N ASN A 263 51.81 -3.43 11.34
CA ASN A 263 51.46 -2.47 12.41
C ASN A 263 52.20 -2.75 13.72
N ASN A 264 52.43 -4.01 14.09
CA ASN A 264 53.19 -4.37 15.27
C ASN A 264 54.66 -3.99 15.14
N ILE A 265 55.28 -4.27 13.98
CA ILE A 265 56.68 -3.89 13.72
C ILE A 265 56.85 -2.37 13.74
N LEU A 266 55.92 -1.62 13.15
CA LEU A 266 55.93 -0.15 13.16
C LEU A 266 55.85 0.44 14.58
N LYS A 267 55.06 -0.17 15.46
CA LYS A 267 55.00 0.23 16.88
C LYS A 267 56.29 -0.09 17.62
N MET A 268 56.86 -1.29 17.42
CA MET A 268 58.11 -1.69 18.06
C MET A 268 59.31 -0.82 17.63
N LEU A 269 59.32 -0.37 16.37
CA LEU A 269 60.31 0.58 15.84
C LEU A 269 60.24 1.98 16.47
N GLN A 270 59.08 2.36 17.02
CA GLN A 270 58.88 3.64 17.71
C GLN A 270 59.32 3.58 19.19
N GLU A 271 59.33 2.39 19.80
CA GLU A 271 59.50 2.20 21.25
C GLU A 271 60.90 1.71 21.67
N SER A 272 61.74 1.18 20.75
CA SER A 272 63.03 0.56 21.10
C SER A 272 64.20 0.93 20.18
N ASP A 273 65.38 1.20 20.75
CA ASP A 273 66.61 1.63 20.01
C ASP A 273 67.57 0.48 19.66
N LYS A 274 67.52 -0.66 20.37
CA LYS A 274 68.58 -1.67 20.30
C LYS A 274 68.47 -2.71 19.18
N ASP A 275 67.31 -2.85 18.53
CA ASP A 275 67.08 -3.87 17.48
C ASP A 275 66.50 -3.27 16.18
N LYS A 276 66.72 -1.96 15.95
CA LYS A 276 66.12 -1.23 14.82
C LYS A 276 66.54 -1.76 13.46
N GLU A 277 67.75 -2.29 13.31
CA GLU A 277 68.24 -2.82 12.02
C GLU A 277 67.56 -4.14 11.67
N ASP A 278 67.45 -5.07 12.61
CA ASP A 278 66.77 -6.35 12.42
C ASP A 278 65.26 -6.16 12.20
N LEU A 279 64.62 -5.24 12.93
CA LEU A 279 63.22 -4.87 12.72
C LEU A 279 62.97 -4.22 11.35
N LYS A 280 63.94 -3.48 10.80
CA LYS A 280 63.85 -2.94 9.43
C LYS A 280 64.00 -4.03 8.38
N GLN A 281 64.93 -4.97 8.55
CA GLN A 281 65.10 -6.10 7.62
C GLN A 281 63.87 -7.02 7.58
N THR A 282 63.24 -7.26 8.73
CA THR A 282 61.98 -8.03 8.80
C THR A 282 60.79 -7.29 8.17
N LEU A 283 60.76 -5.95 8.22
CA LEU A 283 59.76 -5.14 7.52
C LEU A 283 59.96 -5.22 5.99
N VAL A 284 61.20 -5.15 5.51
CA VAL A 284 61.52 -5.26 4.07
C VAL A 284 61.09 -6.62 3.52
N SER A 285 61.45 -7.71 4.18
CA SER A 285 61.03 -9.06 3.76
C SER A 285 59.50 -9.24 3.80
N LEU A 286 58.82 -8.73 4.83
CA LEU A 286 57.35 -8.74 4.88
C LEU A 286 56.72 -7.96 3.72
N ASN A 287 57.31 -6.84 3.31
CA ASN A 287 56.84 -6.06 2.16
C ASN A 287 57.02 -6.80 0.84
N GLU A 288 58.12 -7.53 0.67
CA GLU A 288 58.35 -8.40 -0.49
C GLU A 288 57.32 -9.53 -0.57
N GLU A 289 56.99 -10.16 0.58
CA GLU A 289 55.92 -11.16 0.67
C GLU A 289 54.55 -10.56 0.28
N ILE A 290 54.21 -9.38 0.80
CA ILE A 290 52.98 -8.65 0.47
C ILE A 290 52.93 -8.36 -1.04
N GLU A 291 54.04 -7.95 -1.64
CA GLU A 291 54.10 -7.65 -3.07
C GLU A 291 53.96 -8.93 -3.92
N CYS A 292 54.58 -10.02 -3.50
CA CYS A 292 54.43 -11.33 -4.13
C CYS A 292 52.97 -11.81 -4.08
N HIS A 293 52.31 -11.69 -2.93
CA HIS A 293 50.90 -12.01 -2.75
C HIS A 293 50.00 -11.15 -3.67
N LYS A 294 50.27 -9.84 -3.77
CA LYS A 294 49.52 -8.95 -4.69
C LYS A 294 49.72 -9.35 -6.16
N LYS A 295 50.92 -9.80 -6.53
CA LYS A 295 51.23 -10.27 -7.90
C LYS A 295 50.53 -11.61 -8.20
N SER A 296 50.48 -12.54 -7.25
CA SER A 296 49.79 -13.82 -7.42
C SER A 296 48.27 -13.63 -7.53
N ASP A 297 47.67 -12.72 -6.76
CA ASP A 297 46.24 -12.37 -6.88
C ASP A 297 45.89 -11.86 -8.27
N LYS A 298 46.74 -11.00 -8.85
CA LYS A 298 46.58 -10.53 -10.24
C LYS A 298 46.62 -11.70 -11.22
N PHE A 299 47.57 -12.64 -11.05
CA PHE A 299 47.65 -13.84 -11.88
C PHE A 299 46.37 -14.69 -11.79
N TYR A 300 45.89 -15.00 -10.58
CA TYR A 300 44.66 -15.77 -10.39
C TYR A 300 43.41 -15.03 -10.90
N SER A 301 43.39 -13.70 -10.84
CA SER A 301 42.31 -12.89 -11.44
C SER A 301 42.30 -13.00 -12.98
N LEU A 302 43.48 -12.98 -13.60
CA LEU A 302 43.66 -13.12 -15.04
C LEU A 302 43.27 -14.52 -15.51
N LYS A 303 43.72 -15.56 -14.80
CA LYS A 303 43.35 -16.96 -15.04
C LYS A 303 41.83 -17.15 -15.01
N ARG A 304 41.15 -16.63 -13.98
CA ARG A 304 39.68 -16.68 -13.86
C ARG A 304 38.98 -15.97 -15.03
N ASN A 305 39.50 -14.84 -15.51
CA ASN A 305 38.94 -14.13 -16.65
C ASN A 305 39.13 -14.93 -17.96
N ILE A 306 40.31 -15.52 -18.17
CA ILE A 306 40.59 -16.40 -19.30
C ILE A 306 39.66 -17.61 -19.29
N ASP A 307 39.44 -18.24 -18.13
CA ASP A 307 38.54 -19.39 -18.01
C ASP A 307 37.08 -19.02 -18.32
N LYS A 308 36.63 -17.82 -17.94
CA LYS A 308 35.31 -17.29 -18.32
C LYS A 308 35.19 -17.08 -19.84
N ILE A 309 36.22 -16.54 -20.48
CA ILE A 309 36.26 -16.35 -21.94
C ILE A 309 36.27 -17.71 -22.66
N LYS A 310 37.05 -18.68 -22.17
CA LYS A 310 37.06 -20.07 -22.69
C LYS A 310 35.69 -20.74 -22.57
N LYS A 311 34.98 -20.56 -21.45
CA LYS A 311 33.61 -21.07 -21.29
C LYS A 311 32.65 -20.43 -22.31
N LYS A 312 32.68 -19.11 -22.49
CA LYS A 312 31.84 -18.39 -23.47
C LYS A 312 32.13 -18.79 -24.92
N THR A 313 33.39 -19.00 -25.27
CA THR A 313 33.78 -19.43 -26.62
C THR A 313 33.35 -20.87 -26.89
N LYS A 314 33.42 -21.76 -25.89
CA LYS A 314 32.90 -23.13 -25.98
C LYS A 314 31.39 -23.14 -26.23
N THR A 315 30.62 -22.31 -25.53
CA THR A 315 29.16 -22.18 -25.75
C THR A 315 28.82 -21.62 -27.13
N LEU A 316 29.60 -20.64 -27.63
CA LEU A 316 29.39 -20.10 -28.98
C LEU A 316 29.68 -21.13 -30.08
N LYS A 317 30.75 -21.93 -29.93
CA LYS A 317 31.06 -23.03 -30.86
C LYS A 317 29.95 -24.09 -30.90
N GLN A 318 29.36 -24.41 -29.74
CA GLN A 318 28.22 -25.33 -29.66
C GLN A 318 26.98 -24.79 -30.39
N LEU A 319 26.66 -23.50 -30.21
CA LEU A 319 25.53 -22.87 -30.91
C LEU A 319 25.75 -22.80 -32.44
N LEU A 320 26.97 -22.50 -32.89
CA LEU A 320 27.33 -22.51 -34.32
C LEU A 320 27.17 -23.91 -34.93
N TRP A 321 27.58 -24.94 -34.21
CA TRP A 321 27.42 -26.33 -34.64
C TRP A 321 25.94 -26.71 -34.77
N ILE A 322 25.11 -26.36 -33.79
CA ILE A 322 23.66 -26.59 -33.85
C ILE A 322 23.03 -25.86 -35.04
N PHE A 323 23.42 -24.61 -35.29
CA PHE A 323 22.92 -23.83 -36.42
C PHE A 323 23.27 -24.48 -37.77
N ASN A 324 24.50 -24.96 -37.94
CA ASN A 324 24.92 -25.66 -39.15
C ASN A 324 24.16 -26.97 -39.37
N VAL A 325 23.90 -27.75 -38.31
CA VAL A 325 23.11 -28.99 -38.38
C VAL A 325 21.65 -28.69 -38.79
N ILE A 326 21.03 -27.66 -38.21
CA ILE A 326 19.66 -27.24 -38.58
C ILE A 326 19.61 -26.77 -40.03
N SER A 327 20.61 -26.01 -40.48
CA SER A 327 20.71 -25.55 -41.87
C SER A 327 20.81 -26.73 -42.86
N GLN A 328 21.62 -27.75 -42.55
CA GLN A 328 21.72 -28.96 -43.37
C GLN A 328 20.41 -29.76 -43.42
N LEU A 329 19.71 -29.88 -42.29
CA LEU A 329 18.40 -30.53 -42.24
C LEU A 329 17.33 -29.78 -43.06
N LEU A 330 17.33 -28.45 -43.02
CA LEU A 330 16.43 -27.64 -43.86
C LEU A 330 16.72 -27.83 -45.35
N ILE A 331 18.00 -27.86 -45.74
CA ILE A 331 18.39 -28.15 -47.13
C ILE A 331 17.92 -29.54 -47.54
N PHE A 332 18.09 -30.55 -46.68
CA PHE A 332 17.64 -31.92 -46.93
C PHE A 332 16.11 -32.05 -47.05
N LEU A 333 15.35 -31.33 -46.22
CA LEU A 333 13.89 -31.29 -46.32
C LEU A 333 13.43 -30.59 -47.61
N LEU A 334 14.11 -29.52 -48.02
CA LEU A 334 13.84 -28.84 -49.29
C LEU A 334 14.14 -29.74 -50.49
N THR A 335 15.24 -30.51 -50.46
CA THR A 335 15.55 -31.44 -51.55
C THR A 335 14.56 -32.61 -51.62
N ILE A 336 14.12 -33.16 -50.48
CA ILE A 336 13.04 -34.16 -50.46
C ILE A 336 11.74 -33.59 -51.02
N SER A 337 11.40 -32.34 -50.66
CA SER A 337 10.19 -31.69 -51.16
C SER A 337 10.22 -31.48 -52.67
N ILE A 338 11.40 -31.25 -53.26
CA ILE A 338 11.58 -31.13 -54.72
C ILE A 338 11.49 -32.50 -55.40
N ILE A 339 12.01 -33.56 -54.78
CA ILE A 339 12.00 -34.92 -55.35
C ILE A 339 10.59 -35.54 -55.33
N ASN A 340 9.81 -35.30 -54.27
CA ASN A 340 8.44 -35.82 -54.14
C ASN A 340 7.37 -34.96 -54.84
N GLY A 341 7.79 -33.83 -55.45
CA GLY A 341 6.91 -32.88 -56.13
C GLY A 341 6.83 -33.04 -57.65
N ASN A 342 7.34 -34.15 -58.20
CA ASN A 342 7.22 -34.53 -59.61
C ASN A 342 6.33 -35.75 -59.79
#